data_AF-A0A1U9R229-F1
#
_entry.id   AF-A0A1U9R229-F1
#
_cell.length_a   1.000
_cell.length_b   1.000
_cell.length_c   1.000
_cell.angle_alpha   90.00
_cell.angle_beta   90.00
_cell.angle_gamma   90.00
#
_symmetry.space_group_name_H-M   'P 1'
#
loop_
_entity.id
_entity.type
_entity.pdbx_description
1 polymer ?
#
loop_
_entity_poly.entity_id
_entity_poly.type
_entity_poly.pdbx_seq_one_letter_code
_entity_poly.pdbx_strand_id
1 'polypeptide(L)'
;MSEAVYGLLGALGGALVAGAATFWGPIEAQRSAFRAQRRQTEATRQETEAANAEALGRANREAETTRVILMRTTTRTWHDLLARTIQDLKLGRLVDIESFDEAVAIARNSAQSALDHALHDGIWIHQSGYGYPYPSESGSPEQSRVLHALRRVTELTRVAVIKQEPLDAGRTEELERALVKADEARGALSAALLNRLEQLMGVTVIGGRASTPTLPGVFGPLTSDDSPEPSDG
;
A
#
# COMPACT_ATOMS: atom_id res chain seq x y z
N MET A 1 19.92 -96.49 -11.75
CA MET A 1 18.90 -95.74 -12.52
C MET A 1 18.39 -94.51 -11.73
N SER A 2 19.27 -93.79 -11.02
CA SER A 2 18.83 -92.74 -10.07
C SER A 2 19.31 -91.33 -10.48
N GLU A 3 20.34 -91.19 -11.30
CA GLU A 3 20.87 -89.88 -11.73
C GLU A 3 19.99 -89.16 -12.76
N ALA A 4 19.32 -89.90 -13.66
CA ALA A 4 18.41 -89.31 -14.65
C ALA A 4 17.15 -88.68 -14.02
N VAL A 5 16.71 -89.22 -12.88
CA VAL A 5 15.52 -88.73 -12.16
C VAL A 5 15.82 -87.42 -11.41
N TYR A 6 17.03 -87.27 -10.83
CA TYR A 6 17.46 -86.02 -10.21
C TYR A 6 17.71 -84.90 -11.24
N GLY A 7 18.22 -85.24 -12.43
CA GLY A 7 18.38 -84.28 -13.53
C GLY A 7 17.04 -83.75 -14.07
N LEU A 8 16.03 -84.63 -14.20
CA LEU A 8 14.69 -84.25 -14.65
C LEU A 8 13.94 -83.39 -13.61
N LEU A 9 14.06 -83.74 -12.32
CA LEU A 9 13.49 -82.96 -11.21
C LEU A 9 14.15 -81.59 -11.07
N GLY A 10 15.46 -81.48 -11.29
CA GLY A 10 16.17 -80.19 -11.33
C GLY A 10 15.74 -79.31 -12.51
N ALA A 11 15.56 -79.89 -13.71
CA ALA A 11 15.12 -79.17 -14.89
C ALA A 11 13.66 -78.67 -14.79
N LEU A 12 12.76 -79.48 -14.23
CA LEU A 12 11.37 -79.09 -13.96
C LEU A 12 11.27 -78.01 -12.87
N GLY A 13 12.08 -78.13 -11.81
CA GLY A 13 12.15 -77.11 -10.76
C GLY A 13 12.69 -75.77 -11.28
N GLY A 14 13.76 -75.79 -12.08
CA GLY A 14 14.33 -74.59 -12.70
C GLY A 14 13.37 -73.90 -13.69
N ALA A 15 12.64 -74.69 -14.50
CA ALA A 15 11.66 -74.15 -15.45
C ALA A 15 10.45 -73.51 -14.75
N LEU A 16 10.00 -74.05 -13.61
CA LEU A 16 8.91 -73.47 -12.82
C LEU A 16 9.31 -72.15 -12.17
N VAL A 17 10.52 -72.05 -11.63
CA VAL A 17 11.04 -70.80 -11.02
C VAL A 17 11.27 -69.74 -12.10
N ALA A 18 11.82 -70.12 -13.26
CA ALA A 18 11.99 -69.21 -14.40
C ALA A 18 10.64 -68.72 -14.97
N GLY A 19 9.64 -69.60 -15.06
CA GLY A 19 8.28 -69.24 -15.49
C GLY A 19 7.53 -68.35 -14.50
N ALA A 20 7.76 -68.50 -13.19
CA ALA A 20 7.19 -67.61 -12.18
C ALA A 20 7.83 -66.21 -12.22
N ALA A 21 9.14 -66.12 -12.47
CA ALA A 21 9.87 -64.86 -12.55
C ALA A 21 9.46 -64.02 -13.78
N THR A 22 9.17 -64.65 -14.92
CA THR A 22 8.68 -63.94 -16.12
C THR A 22 7.27 -63.42 -15.96
N PHE A 23 6.44 -64.04 -15.11
CA PHE A 23 5.07 -63.59 -14.85
C PHE A 23 4.98 -62.49 -13.77
N TRP A 24 5.84 -62.51 -12.76
CA TRP A 24 5.81 -61.53 -11.66
C TRP A 24 6.58 -60.22 -11.93
N GLY A 25 7.66 -60.26 -12.71
CA GLY A 25 8.46 -59.07 -13.05
C GLY A 25 7.65 -57.91 -13.69
N PRO A 26 6.76 -58.17 -14.67
CA PRO A 26 5.97 -57.12 -15.33
C PRO A 26 4.99 -56.42 -14.39
N ILE A 27 4.42 -57.13 -13.41
CA ILE A 27 3.39 -56.60 -12.50
C ILE A 27 4.00 -55.61 -11.49
N GLU A 28 5.21 -55.89 -11.00
CA GLU A 28 5.93 -54.96 -10.12
C GLU A 28 6.41 -53.71 -10.85
N ALA A 29 6.87 -53.85 -12.11
CA ALA A 29 7.21 -52.73 -12.98
C ALA A 29 5.98 -51.84 -13.29
N GLN A 30 4.80 -52.43 -13.48
CA GLN A 30 3.57 -51.67 -13.71
C GLN A 30 3.13 -50.92 -12.45
N ARG A 31 3.25 -51.54 -11.26
CA ARG A 31 2.93 -50.89 -9.97
C ARG A 31 3.88 -49.74 -9.65
N SER A 32 5.18 -49.88 -9.94
CA SER A 32 6.14 -48.79 -9.74
C SER A 32 5.89 -47.63 -10.71
N ALA A 33 5.56 -47.92 -11.97
CA ALA A 33 5.17 -46.91 -12.97
C ALA A 33 3.91 -46.12 -12.53
N PHE A 34 2.86 -46.80 -12.04
CA PHE A 34 1.66 -46.12 -11.52
C PHE A 34 1.95 -45.26 -10.29
N ARG A 35 2.83 -45.71 -9.38
CA ARG A 35 3.25 -44.91 -8.21
C ARG A 35 4.08 -43.68 -8.63
N ALA A 36 4.97 -43.84 -9.60
CA ALA A 36 5.75 -42.74 -10.15
C ALA A 36 4.84 -41.70 -10.84
N GLN A 37 3.87 -42.16 -11.64
CA GLN A 37 2.90 -41.28 -12.29
C GLN A 37 2.04 -40.51 -11.28
N ARG A 38 1.56 -41.18 -10.21
CA ARG A 38 0.80 -40.49 -9.15
C ARG A 38 1.62 -39.41 -8.45
N ARG A 39 2.86 -39.73 -8.07
CA ARG A 39 3.79 -38.76 -7.47
C ARG A 39 4.05 -37.58 -8.40
N GLN A 40 4.20 -37.83 -9.70
CA GLN A 40 4.40 -36.78 -10.69
C GLN A 40 3.16 -35.89 -10.82
N THR A 41 1.95 -36.46 -10.86
CA THR A 41 0.71 -35.66 -10.89
C THR A 41 0.48 -34.86 -9.61
N GLU A 42 0.83 -35.42 -8.44
CA GLU A 42 0.74 -34.72 -7.16
C GLU A 42 1.76 -33.58 -7.09
N ALA A 43 3.00 -33.79 -7.55
CA ALA A 43 4.02 -32.75 -7.61
C ALA A 43 3.61 -31.61 -8.55
N THR A 44 3.14 -31.91 -9.76
CA THR A 44 2.67 -30.87 -10.70
C THR A 44 1.46 -30.12 -10.14
N ARG A 45 0.55 -30.80 -9.44
CA ARG A 45 -0.58 -30.15 -8.77
C ARG A 45 -0.11 -29.19 -7.65
N GLN A 46 0.85 -29.60 -6.83
CA GLN A 46 1.41 -28.73 -5.78
C GLN A 46 2.14 -27.53 -6.38
N GLU A 47 2.92 -27.72 -7.44
CA GLU A 47 3.61 -26.63 -8.14
C GLU A 47 2.63 -25.62 -8.73
N THR A 48 1.56 -26.10 -9.38
CA THR A 48 0.51 -25.23 -9.93
C THR A 48 -0.28 -24.49 -8.85
N GLU A 49 -0.62 -25.15 -7.74
CA GLU A 49 -1.27 -24.51 -6.58
C GLU A 49 -0.38 -23.43 -5.96
N ALA A 50 0.92 -23.70 -5.81
CA ALA A 50 1.90 -22.73 -5.31
C ALA A 50 2.05 -21.52 -6.27
N ALA A 51 2.19 -21.77 -7.56
CA ALA A 51 2.29 -20.70 -8.57
C ALA A 51 1.03 -19.83 -8.60
N ASN A 52 -0.16 -20.43 -8.46
CA ASN A 52 -1.43 -19.69 -8.39
C ASN A 52 -1.52 -18.85 -7.11
N ALA A 53 -1.10 -19.40 -5.97
CA ALA A 53 -1.08 -18.65 -4.70
C ALA A 53 -0.12 -17.44 -4.78
N GLU A 54 1.04 -17.60 -5.38
CA GLU A 54 1.99 -16.49 -5.60
C GLU A 54 1.45 -15.43 -6.56
N ALA A 55 0.78 -15.84 -7.64
CA ALA A 55 0.15 -14.92 -8.59
C ALA A 55 -0.97 -14.10 -7.93
N LEU A 56 -1.84 -14.76 -7.15
CA LEU A 56 -2.88 -14.09 -6.36
C LEU A 56 -2.29 -13.13 -5.33
N GLY A 57 -1.22 -13.54 -4.64
CA GLY A 57 -0.51 -12.69 -3.68
C GLY A 57 0.15 -11.46 -4.33
N ARG A 58 0.62 -11.55 -5.57
CA ARG A 58 1.13 -10.39 -6.33
C ARG A 58 -0.01 -9.46 -6.75
N ALA A 59 -1.08 -10.00 -7.34
CA ALA A 59 -2.24 -9.23 -7.77
C ALA A 59 -2.87 -8.44 -6.60
N ASN A 60 -2.97 -9.05 -5.43
CA ASN A 60 -3.50 -8.38 -4.23
C ASN A 60 -2.62 -7.20 -3.78
N ARG A 61 -1.29 -7.35 -3.81
CA ARG A 61 -0.34 -6.27 -3.46
C ARG A 61 -0.37 -5.11 -4.45
N GLU A 62 -0.47 -5.40 -5.74
CA GLU A 62 -0.59 -4.40 -6.81
C GLU A 62 -1.91 -3.62 -6.71
N ALA A 63 -3.02 -4.32 -6.42
CA ALA A 63 -4.31 -3.69 -6.20
C ALA A 63 -4.28 -2.75 -4.98
N GLU A 64 -3.66 -3.17 -3.88
CA GLU A 64 -3.54 -2.34 -2.67
C GLU A 64 -2.66 -1.11 -2.90
N THR A 65 -1.54 -1.27 -3.62
CA THR A 65 -0.68 -0.15 -4.02
C THR A 65 -1.44 0.87 -4.86
N THR A 66 -2.20 0.39 -5.86
CA THR A 66 -3.04 1.22 -6.72
C THR A 66 -4.07 2.01 -5.92
N ARG A 67 -4.72 1.38 -4.94
CA ARG A 67 -5.71 2.05 -4.06
C ARG A 67 -5.09 3.15 -3.22
N VAL A 68 -3.93 2.89 -2.60
CA VAL A 68 -3.21 3.91 -1.81
C VAL A 68 -2.83 5.11 -2.67
N ILE A 69 -2.34 4.86 -3.89
CA ILE A 69 -2.04 5.93 -4.85
C ILE A 69 -3.30 6.73 -5.15
N LEU A 70 -4.42 6.06 -5.47
CA LEU A 70 -5.68 6.71 -5.81
C LEU A 70 -6.23 7.58 -4.67
N MET A 71 -6.20 7.10 -3.44
CA MET A 71 -6.63 7.88 -2.26
C MET A 71 -5.75 9.14 -2.08
N ARG A 72 -4.43 9.01 -2.24
CA ARG A 72 -3.50 10.12 -2.08
C ARG A 72 -3.65 11.15 -3.20
N THR A 73 -3.86 10.71 -4.44
CA THR A 73 -4.00 11.62 -5.58
C THR A 73 -5.33 12.36 -5.54
N THR A 74 -6.44 11.67 -5.28
CA THR A 74 -7.78 12.29 -5.24
C THR A 74 -7.93 13.30 -4.11
N THR A 75 -7.46 12.97 -2.89
CA THR A 75 -7.47 13.92 -1.76
C THR A 75 -6.56 15.13 -2.01
N ARG A 76 -5.41 14.92 -2.66
CA ARG A 76 -4.54 16.02 -3.10
C ARG A 76 -5.21 16.90 -4.14
N THR A 77 -5.85 16.34 -5.16
CA THR A 77 -6.56 17.11 -6.18
C THR A 77 -7.63 18.00 -5.57
N TRP A 78 -8.40 17.49 -4.61
CA TRP A 78 -9.40 18.28 -3.89
C TRP A 78 -8.74 19.40 -3.06
N HIS A 79 -7.66 19.10 -2.32
CA HIS A 79 -6.90 20.12 -1.60
C HIS A 79 -6.35 21.22 -2.52
N ASP A 80 -5.71 20.85 -3.63
CA ASP A 80 -5.07 21.77 -4.56
C ASP A 80 -6.11 22.67 -5.26
N LEU A 81 -7.30 22.14 -5.57
CA LEU A 81 -8.44 22.91 -6.03
C LEU A 81 -8.81 24.01 -5.02
N LEU A 82 -9.00 23.64 -3.74
CA LEU A 82 -9.38 24.58 -2.68
C LEU A 82 -8.30 25.64 -2.44
N ALA A 83 -7.03 25.23 -2.40
CA ALA A 83 -5.89 26.13 -2.21
C ALA A 83 -5.82 27.18 -3.33
N ARG A 84 -6.01 26.75 -4.59
CA ARG A 84 -6.02 27.66 -5.75
C ARG A 84 -7.21 28.63 -5.70
N THR A 85 -8.42 28.14 -5.39
CA THR A 85 -9.60 29.01 -5.25
C THR A 85 -9.41 30.05 -4.15
N ILE A 86 -8.87 29.65 -2.99
CA ILE A 86 -8.57 30.58 -1.89
C ILE A 86 -7.55 31.63 -2.35
N GLN A 87 -6.51 31.24 -3.09
CA GLN A 87 -5.53 32.18 -3.64
C GLN A 87 -6.17 33.18 -4.62
N ASP A 88 -7.05 32.72 -5.50
CA ASP A 88 -7.76 33.61 -6.44
C ASP A 88 -8.65 34.61 -5.70
N LEU A 89 -9.38 34.16 -4.66
CA LEU A 89 -10.19 35.04 -3.81
C LEU A 89 -9.34 36.08 -3.05
N LYS A 90 -8.15 35.70 -2.57
CA LYS A 90 -7.20 36.64 -1.93
C LYS A 90 -6.72 37.74 -2.89
N LEU A 91 -6.64 37.43 -4.19
CA LEU A 91 -6.28 38.38 -5.23
C LEU A 91 -7.48 39.23 -5.70
N GLY A 92 -8.65 39.09 -5.08
CA GLY A 92 -9.87 39.79 -5.47
C GLY A 92 -10.43 39.31 -6.82
N ARG A 93 -10.04 38.12 -7.29
CA ARG A 93 -10.59 37.54 -8.52
C ARG A 93 -11.96 36.96 -8.24
N LEU A 94 -12.90 37.24 -9.14
CA LEU A 94 -14.22 36.63 -9.09
C LEU A 94 -14.11 35.17 -9.51
N VAL A 95 -14.69 34.29 -8.71
CA VAL A 95 -14.79 32.85 -8.99
C VAL A 95 -16.24 32.57 -9.35
N ASP A 96 -16.46 31.92 -10.49
CA ASP A 96 -17.80 31.48 -10.87
C ASP A 96 -18.30 30.38 -9.93
N ILE A 97 -19.49 30.57 -9.37
CA ILE A 97 -20.04 29.68 -8.35
C ILE A 97 -20.41 28.31 -8.92
N GLU A 98 -20.97 28.27 -10.13
CA GLU A 98 -21.39 27.02 -10.77
C GLU A 98 -20.17 26.17 -11.10
N SER A 99 -19.15 26.78 -11.71
CA SER A 99 -17.87 26.13 -12.01
C SER A 99 -17.17 25.63 -10.74
N PHE A 100 -17.22 26.39 -9.64
CA PHE A 100 -16.65 25.97 -8.36
C PHE A 100 -17.40 24.77 -7.77
N ASP A 101 -18.74 24.83 -7.69
CA ASP A 101 -19.56 23.76 -7.13
C ASP A 101 -19.43 22.46 -7.95
N GLU A 102 -19.34 22.55 -9.28
CA GLU A 102 -19.08 21.40 -10.16
C GLU A 102 -17.70 20.78 -9.91
N ALA A 103 -16.63 21.60 -9.91
CA ALA A 103 -15.27 21.11 -9.68
C ALA A 103 -15.12 20.44 -8.30
N VAL A 104 -15.74 21.04 -7.28
CA VAL A 104 -15.78 20.47 -5.92
C VAL A 104 -16.55 19.16 -5.90
N ALA A 105 -17.71 19.07 -6.56
CA ALA A 105 -18.50 17.85 -6.61
C ALA A 105 -17.70 16.69 -7.23
N ILE A 106 -17.00 16.95 -8.35
CA ILE A 106 -16.14 15.96 -9.02
C ILE A 106 -15.00 15.52 -8.10
N ALA A 107 -14.28 16.46 -7.49
CA ALA A 107 -13.16 16.16 -6.60
C ALA A 107 -13.59 15.39 -5.34
N ARG A 108 -14.70 15.81 -4.72
CA ARG A 108 -15.29 15.15 -3.55
C ARG A 108 -15.73 13.73 -3.87
N ASN A 109 -16.50 13.54 -4.94
CA ASN A 109 -17.03 12.22 -5.31
C ASN A 109 -15.88 11.26 -5.67
N SER A 110 -14.82 11.76 -6.32
CA SER A 110 -13.62 10.97 -6.63
C SER A 110 -12.89 10.54 -5.36
N ALA A 111 -12.71 11.44 -4.40
CA ALA A 111 -12.07 11.12 -3.12
C ALA A 111 -12.90 10.14 -2.28
N GLN A 112 -14.23 10.33 -2.23
CA GLN A 112 -15.14 9.41 -1.54
C GLN A 112 -15.14 8.02 -2.17
N SER A 113 -15.27 7.93 -3.49
CA SER A 113 -15.20 6.65 -4.20
C SER A 113 -13.87 5.93 -3.95
N ALA A 114 -12.73 6.65 -4.00
CA ALA A 114 -11.43 6.06 -3.70
C ALA A 114 -11.33 5.51 -2.27
N LEU A 115 -11.94 6.20 -1.30
CA LEU A 115 -12.00 5.80 0.11
C LEU A 115 -12.94 4.60 0.31
N ASP A 116 -14.12 4.62 -0.30
CA ASP A 116 -15.11 3.53 -0.21
C ASP A 116 -14.56 2.24 -0.82
N HIS A 117 -13.87 2.32 -1.96
CA HIS A 117 -13.17 1.17 -2.55
C HIS A 117 -12.10 0.61 -1.62
N ALA A 118 -11.36 1.46 -0.90
CA ALA A 118 -10.38 0.99 0.08
C ALA A 118 -11.04 0.29 1.27
N LEU A 119 -12.21 0.75 1.73
CA LEU A 119 -12.98 0.13 2.80
C LEU A 119 -13.53 -1.25 2.40
N HIS A 120 -14.13 -1.36 1.21
CA HIS A 120 -14.74 -2.60 0.73
C HIS A 120 -13.71 -3.70 0.47
N ASP A 121 -12.49 -3.36 0.06
CA ASP A 121 -11.45 -4.33 -0.27
C ASP A 121 -10.63 -4.78 0.97
N GLY A 122 -11.10 -4.45 2.18
CA GLY A 122 -10.47 -4.91 3.42
C GLY A 122 -9.14 -4.23 3.74
N ILE A 123 -8.84 -3.05 3.15
CA ILE A 123 -7.77 -2.18 3.65
C ILE A 123 -8.26 -1.53 4.95
N TRP A 124 -8.34 -2.35 6.00
CA TRP A 124 -8.52 -1.83 7.33
C TRP A 124 -7.16 -1.32 7.79
N ILE A 125 -6.98 0.01 7.77
CA ILE A 125 -5.88 0.65 8.49
C ILE A 125 -6.13 0.36 9.98
N HIS A 126 -5.65 -0.80 10.45
CA HIS A 126 -5.56 -1.06 11.87
C HIS A 126 -4.66 0.03 12.43
N GLN A 127 -5.21 0.90 13.29
CA GLN A 127 -4.36 1.73 14.11
C GLN A 127 -3.45 0.78 14.87
N SER A 128 -2.14 0.88 14.61
CA SER A 128 -1.09 0.19 15.35
C SER A 128 -0.94 0.79 16.76
N GLY A 129 -2.05 0.95 17.47
CA GLY A 129 -2.14 1.23 18.88
C GLY A 129 -2.14 -0.11 19.63
N TYR A 130 -1.12 -0.31 20.45
CA TYR A 130 -0.94 -1.48 21.29
C TYR A 130 -2.15 -1.67 22.23
N GLY A 131 -2.91 -2.76 22.07
CA GLY A 131 -3.91 -3.22 23.04
C GLY A 131 -5.35 -3.20 22.54
N TYR A 132 -5.89 -4.41 22.37
CA TYR A 132 -7.30 -4.77 22.18
C TYR A 132 -7.95 -4.45 20.82
N PRO A 133 -8.35 -5.48 20.03
CA PRO A 133 -9.22 -5.28 18.88
C PRO A 133 -10.63 -4.92 19.38
N TYR A 134 -10.95 -3.63 19.43
CA TYR A 134 -12.34 -3.21 19.41
C TYR A 134 -12.81 -3.24 17.95
N PRO A 135 -13.91 -3.93 17.62
CA PRO A 135 -14.55 -3.78 16.32
C PRO A 135 -15.17 -2.37 16.26
N SER A 136 -14.39 -1.38 15.84
CA SER A 136 -14.96 -0.08 15.51
C SER A 136 -15.64 -0.22 14.15
N GLU A 137 -16.97 -0.32 14.14
CA GLU A 137 -17.84 -0.38 12.96
C GLU A 137 -17.80 0.89 12.08
N SER A 138 -16.97 1.87 12.40
CA SER A 138 -16.78 3.10 11.63
C SER A 138 -15.34 3.17 11.15
N GLY A 139 -15.12 3.54 9.87
CA GLY A 139 -13.83 3.55 9.18
C GLY A 139 -12.65 4.19 9.91
N SER A 140 -11.45 4.05 9.35
CA SER A 140 -10.21 4.56 9.97
C SER A 140 -10.39 6.04 10.37
N PRO A 141 -10.10 6.43 11.62
CA PRO A 141 -10.35 7.79 12.11
C PRO A 141 -9.65 8.85 11.26
N GLU A 142 -8.51 8.52 10.65
CA GLU A 142 -7.78 9.43 9.76
C GLU A 142 -8.49 9.68 8.43
N GLN A 143 -9.20 8.66 7.90
CA GLN A 143 -9.99 8.79 6.68
C GLN A 143 -11.18 9.74 6.90
N SER A 144 -11.93 9.53 7.98
CA SER A 144 -13.02 10.43 8.35
C SER A 144 -12.50 11.83 8.62
N ARG A 145 -11.35 11.96 9.30
CA ARG A 145 -10.73 13.24 9.61
C ARG A 145 -10.37 14.05 8.37
N VAL A 146 -9.73 13.46 7.35
CA VAL A 146 -9.37 14.19 6.13
C VAL A 146 -10.63 14.64 5.36
N LEU A 147 -11.66 13.80 5.27
CA LEU A 147 -12.92 14.16 4.61
C LEU A 147 -13.65 15.29 5.33
N HIS A 148 -13.68 15.25 6.66
CA HIS A 148 -14.27 16.33 7.46
C HIS A 148 -13.50 17.64 7.32
N ALA A 149 -12.16 17.60 7.32
CA ALA A 149 -11.34 18.79 7.15
C ALA A 149 -11.51 19.41 5.75
N LEU A 150 -11.47 18.61 4.69
CA LEU A 150 -11.69 19.08 3.31
C LEU A 150 -13.11 19.62 3.11
N ARG A 151 -14.12 18.98 3.70
CA ARG A 151 -15.51 19.48 3.68
C ARG A 151 -15.63 20.83 4.38
N ARG A 152 -14.99 20.99 5.55
CA ARG A 152 -15.01 22.27 6.28
C ARG A 152 -14.38 23.40 5.47
N VAL A 153 -13.23 23.16 4.84
CA VAL A 153 -12.60 24.16 3.95
C VAL A 153 -13.52 24.48 2.77
N THR A 154 -14.11 23.45 2.15
CA THR A 154 -15.05 23.62 1.04
C THR A 154 -16.23 24.52 1.42
N GLU A 155 -16.85 24.28 2.57
CA GLU A 155 -17.98 25.09 3.07
C GLU A 155 -17.58 26.56 3.28
N LEU A 156 -16.42 26.80 3.90
CA LEU A 156 -15.91 28.15 4.12
C LEU A 156 -15.59 28.86 2.80
N THR A 157 -14.91 28.17 1.88
CA THR A 157 -14.59 28.71 0.55
C THR A 157 -15.87 29.02 -0.22
N ARG A 158 -16.88 28.15 -0.17
CA ARG A 158 -18.17 28.36 -0.83
C ARG A 158 -18.87 29.61 -0.32
N VAL A 159 -18.88 29.84 1.01
CA VAL A 159 -19.45 31.06 1.60
C VAL A 159 -18.73 32.31 1.09
N ALA A 160 -17.40 32.25 0.90
CA ALA A 160 -16.64 33.35 0.33
C ALA A 160 -16.96 33.58 -1.16
N VAL A 161 -17.04 32.52 -1.96
CA VAL A 161 -17.41 32.59 -3.38
C VAL A 161 -18.80 33.22 -3.58
N ILE A 162 -19.80 32.82 -2.77
CA ILE A 162 -21.17 33.35 -2.84
C ILE A 162 -21.21 34.86 -2.61
N LYS A 163 -20.40 35.37 -1.67
CA LYS A 163 -20.41 36.79 -1.34
C LYS A 163 -19.83 37.68 -2.45
N GLN A 164 -19.02 37.12 -3.36
CA GLN A 164 -18.35 37.85 -4.44
C GLN A 164 -17.55 39.10 -4.00
N GLU A 165 -17.20 39.16 -2.71
CA GLU A 165 -16.43 40.25 -2.12
C GLU A 165 -14.98 39.80 -1.92
N PRO A 166 -14.01 40.73 -2.00
CA PRO A 166 -12.64 40.47 -1.55
C PRO A 166 -12.66 39.93 -0.12
N LEU A 167 -11.83 38.92 0.16
CA LEU A 167 -11.71 38.38 1.50
C LEU A 167 -11.15 39.45 2.46
N ASP A 168 -11.88 39.72 3.55
CA ASP A 168 -11.29 40.46 4.66
C ASP A 168 -10.18 39.65 5.34
N ALA A 169 -9.32 40.32 6.12
CA ALA A 169 -8.18 39.69 6.76
C ALA A 169 -8.60 38.52 7.68
N GLY A 170 -9.71 38.67 8.42
CA GLY A 170 -10.20 37.63 9.32
C GLY A 170 -10.69 36.37 8.61
N ARG A 171 -11.45 36.54 7.51
CA ARG A 171 -11.89 35.41 6.67
C ARG A 171 -10.71 34.73 5.98
N THR A 172 -9.72 35.50 5.55
CA THR A 172 -8.49 34.97 4.96
C THR A 172 -7.76 34.07 5.96
N GLU A 173 -7.54 34.54 7.18
CA GLU A 173 -6.90 33.74 8.25
C GLU A 173 -7.72 32.50 8.66
N GLU A 174 -9.05 32.57 8.64
CA GLU A 174 -9.90 31.39 8.90
C GLU A 174 -9.75 30.33 7.81
N LEU A 175 -9.80 30.73 6.54
CA LEU A 175 -9.62 29.84 5.39
C LEU A 175 -8.24 29.19 5.38
N GLU A 176 -7.19 29.97 5.62
CA GLU A 176 -5.82 29.45 5.67
C GLU A 176 -5.63 28.45 6.82
N ARG A 177 -6.14 28.76 8.01
CA ARG A 177 -6.10 27.82 9.14
C ARG A 177 -6.87 26.53 8.85
N ALA A 178 -8.02 26.63 8.19
CA ALA A 178 -8.79 25.46 7.79
C ALA A 178 -8.03 24.63 6.75
N LEU A 179 -7.38 25.27 5.77
CA LEU A 179 -6.60 24.61 4.73
C LEU A 179 -5.37 23.88 5.33
N VAL A 180 -4.66 24.50 6.28
CA VAL A 180 -3.55 23.87 7.02
C VAL A 180 -4.03 22.62 7.76
N LYS A 181 -5.18 22.68 8.45
CA LYS A 181 -5.75 21.49 9.12
C LYS A 181 -6.12 20.37 8.15
N ALA A 182 -6.57 20.72 6.94
CA ALA A 182 -6.84 19.73 5.90
C ALA A 182 -5.55 19.08 5.36
N ASP A 183 -4.48 19.86 5.20
CA ASP A 183 -3.17 19.34 4.81
C ASP A 183 -2.55 18.45 5.89
N GLU A 184 -2.65 18.83 7.17
CA GLU A 184 -2.23 18.00 8.31
C GLU A 184 -2.98 16.65 8.33
N ALA A 185 -4.30 16.66 8.15
CA ALA A 185 -5.11 15.45 8.10
C ALA A 185 -4.74 14.56 6.89
N ARG A 186 -4.45 15.18 5.73
CA ARG A 186 -3.97 14.48 4.53
C ARG A 186 -2.59 13.88 4.76
N GLY A 187 -1.69 14.59 5.44
CA GLY A 187 -0.38 14.11 5.83
C GLY A 187 -0.46 12.90 6.76
N ALA A 188 -1.31 12.97 7.79
CA ALA A 188 -1.58 11.86 8.70
C ALA A 188 -2.12 10.62 7.97
N LEU A 189 -3.12 10.80 7.10
CA LEU A 189 -3.64 9.72 6.26
C LEU A 189 -2.55 9.14 5.35
N SER A 190 -1.76 9.99 4.68
CA SER A 190 -0.69 9.52 3.78
C SER A 190 0.37 8.73 4.54
N ALA A 191 0.74 9.15 5.75
CA ALA A 191 1.67 8.40 6.60
C ALA A 191 1.09 7.03 7.00
N ALA A 192 -0.18 7.00 7.40
CA ALA A 192 -0.87 5.75 7.74
C ALA A 192 -0.95 4.77 6.55
N LEU A 193 -1.24 5.27 5.35
CA LEU A 193 -1.29 4.46 4.13
C LEU A 193 0.09 3.94 3.72
N LEU A 194 1.14 4.74 3.85
CA LEU A 194 2.52 4.30 3.56
C LEU A 194 2.99 3.24 4.55
N ASN A 195 2.77 3.45 5.85
CA ASN A 195 3.08 2.45 6.88
C ASN A 195 2.36 1.11 6.59
N ARG A 196 1.12 1.17 6.07
CA ARG A 196 0.38 -0.02 5.64
C ARG A 196 1.05 -0.72 4.46
N LEU A 197 1.44 0.02 3.42
CA LEU A 197 2.16 -0.55 2.27
C LEU A 197 3.49 -1.19 2.68
N GLU A 198 4.23 -0.57 3.60
CA GLU A 198 5.48 -1.12 4.13
C GLU A 198 5.26 -2.47 4.84
N GLN A 199 4.23 -2.56 5.69
CA GLN A 199 3.85 -3.80 6.36
C GLN A 199 3.51 -4.93 5.37
N LEU A 200 2.85 -4.61 4.26
CA LEU A 200 2.41 -5.61 3.27
C LEU A 200 3.53 -6.08 2.35
N MET A 201 4.45 -5.18 2.00
CA MET A 201 5.60 -5.54 1.20
C MET A 201 6.63 -6.33 2.00
N GLY A 202 6.48 -6.42 3.33
CA GLY A 202 7.49 -7.00 4.21
C GLY A 202 8.80 -6.22 4.17
N VAL A 203 8.75 -4.97 3.69
CA VAL A 203 9.90 -4.08 3.60
C VAL A 203 9.86 -3.23 4.84
N THR A 204 10.60 -3.64 5.87
CA THR A 204 10.91 -2.78 7.00
C THR A 204 11.78 -1.65 6.46
N VAL A 205 11.20 -0.45 6.26
CA VAL A 205 12.01 0.72 5.97
C VAL A 205 12.86 0.98 7.21
N ILE A 206 14.17 0.78 7.08
CA ILE A 206 15.14 1.23 8.07
C ILE A 206 14.94 2.73 8.17
N GLY A 207 14.24 3.16 9.21
CA GLY A 207 13.81 4.53 9.40
C GLY A 207 14.97 5.46 9.15
N GLY A 208 14.79 6.34 8.16
CA GLY A 208 15.65 7.49 7.94
C GLY A 208 15.62 8.33 9.20
N ARG A 209 16.58 8.07 10.09
CA ARG A 209 17.09 9.07 11.01
C ARG A 209 17.33 10.30 10.15
N ALA A 210 16.72 11.43 10.51
CA ALA A 210 17.05 12.70 9.90
C ALA A 210 18.58 12.85 9.98
N SER A 211 19.26 12.58 8.88
CA SER A 211 20.64 12.99 8.70
C SER A 211 20.56 14.50 8.64
N THR A 212 20.60 15.15 9.81
CA THR A 212 21.14 16.49 9.91
C THR A 212 22.39 16.50 9.04
N PRO A 213 22.46 17.35 8.01
CA PRO A 213 23.67 17.43 7.23
C PRO A 213 24.75 17.96 8.16
N THR A 214 25.59 17.05 8.67
CA THR A 214 26.86 17.42 9.27
C THR A 214 27.72 17.91 8.13
N LEU A 215 27.59 19.19 7.82
CA LEU A 215 28.52 19.88 6.94
C LEU A 215 29.92 19.66 7.52
N PRO A 216 30.88 19.13 6.74
CA PRO A 216 32.26 19.07 7.18
C PRO A 216 32.73 20.50 7.46
N GLY A 217 33.21 20.72 8.69
CA GLY A 217 33.68 22.00 9.15
C GLY A 217 34.76 22.57 8.23
N VAL A 218 34.41 23.67 7.55
CA VAL A 218 35.34 24.61 6.93
C VAL A 218 34.74 26.00 7.07
N PHE A 219 34.65 26.53 8.29
CA PHE A 219 34.72 27.98 8.54
C PHE A 219 35.17 28.15 9.99
N GLY A 220 36.44 28.51 10.15
CA GLY A 220 37.00 28.89 11.43
C GLY A 220 36.35 30.18 11.96
N PRO A 221 36.44 30.44 13.27
CA PRO A 221 35.97 31.70 13.83
C PRO A 221 36.81 32.85 13.28
N LEU A 222 36.20 33.70 12.45
CA LEU A 222 36.72 35.05 12.22
C LEU A 222 36.48 35.82 13.52
N THR A 223 37.54 35.90 14.31
CA THR A 223 37.67 36.86 15.41
C THR A 223 37.38 38.24 14.87
N SER A 224 36.29 38.83 15.36
CA SER A 224 35.98 40.25 15.22
C SER A 224 36.91 40.98 16.19
N ASP A 225 38.00 41.49 15.66
CA ASP A 225 38.85 42.47 16.35
C ASP A 225 39.07 43.62 15.38
N ASP A 226 38.20 44.63 15.48
CA ASP A 226 38.54 45.99 15.08
C ASP A 226 37.71 46.96 15.92
N SER A 227 38.38 47.48 16.95
CA SER A 227 37.86 48.47 17.88
C SER A 227 37.98 49.86 17.25
N PRO A 228 36.95 50.72 17.26
CA PRO A 228 37.12 52.11 16.89
C PRO A 228 37.80 52.88 18.03
N GLU A 229 38.96 53.47 17.75
CA GLU A 229 39.59 54.51 18.58
C GLU A 229 38.64 55.70 18.78
N PRO A 230 38.53 56.26 19.99
CA PRO A 230 37.96 57.58 20.20
C PRO A 230 39.02 58.65 19.94
N SER A 231 38.85 59.47 18.91
CA SER A 231 39.60 60.73 18.79
C SER A 231 38.84 61.84 19.50
N ASP A 232 39.35 62.24 20.66
CA ASP A 232 39.04 63.52 21.28
C ASP A 232 39.55 64.68 20.40
N GLY A 233 38.69 65.68 20.19
CA GLY A 233 38.99 66.92 19.48
C GLY A 233 37.74 67.76 19.27
#